data_AF-Q6SH97-F1
#
_entry.id   AF-Q6SH97-F1
#
_cell.length_a   1.000
_cell.length_b   1.000
_cell.length_c   1.000
_cell.angle_alpha   90.00
_cell.angle_beta   90.00
_cell.angle_gamma   90.00
#
_symmetry.space_group_name_H-M   'P 1'
#
loop_
_entity.id
_entity.type
_entity.pdbx_description
1 polymer ?
#
loop_
_entity_poly.entity_id
_entity_poly.type
_entity_poly.pdbx_seq_one_letter_code
_entity_poly.pdbx_strand_id
1 'polypeptide(L)' 'MSKVQDYPSRLSDNASRKFETFSYLPAMTDKQIREQVQYIVDQGYNPGVEHTEVENATGNYWYMW' A
#
# COMPACT_ATOMS: atom_id res chain seq x y z
N MET A 1 2.80 -23.06 27.83
CA MET A 1 3.36 -21.69 27.69
C MET A 1 3.30 -21.32 26.22
N SER A 2 2.77 -20.14 25.89
CA SER A 2 2.81 -19.61 24.51
C SER A 2 4.26 -19.34 24.13
N LYS A 3 4.74 -19.88 22.99
CA LYS A 3 6.04 -19.48 22.43
C LYS A 3 5.92 -18.03 21.98
N VAL A 4 6.77 -17.16 22.50
CA VAL A 4 6.91 -15.80 21.96
C VAL A 4 7.34 -15.94 20.50
N GLN A 5 6.52 -15.43 19.59
CA GLN A 5 6.87 -15.30 18.18
C GLN A 5 7.59 -13.99 17.97
N ASP A 6 8.78 -14.07 17.37
CA ASP A 6 9.55 -12.89 17.00
C ASP A 6 8.85 -12.15 15.85
N TYR A 7 8.91 -10.81 15.88
CA TYR A 7 8.42 -9.99 14.78
C TYR A 7 9.62 -9.62 13.91
N PRO A 8 9.73 -10.16 12.69
CA PRO A 8 10.82 -9.81 11.79
C PRO A 8 10.59 -8.41 11.20
N SER A 9 10.70 -7.38 12.05
CA SER A 9 10.82 -5.99 11.66
C SER A 9 12.18 -5.82 10.99
N ARG A 10 12.24 -6.02 9.68
CA ARG A 10 13.50 -5.93 8.94
C ARG A 10 13.74 -4.49 8.49
N LEU A 11 14.10 -3.62 9.43
CA LEU A 11 14.54 -2.25 9.10
C LEU A 11 15.64 -2.21 8.02
N SER A 12 16.38 -3.31 7.82
CA SER A 12 17.41 -3.50 6.79
C SER A 12 16.95 -4.24 5.52
N ASP A 13 15.72 -4.74 5.44
CA ASP A 13 15.16 -5.41 4.25
C ASP A 13 14.17 -4.47 3.55
N ASN A 14 14.55 -4.02 2.36
CA ASN A 14 13.71 -3.16 1.53
C ASN A 14 12.34 -3.79 1.23
N ALA A 15 12.24 -5.12 1.17
CA ALA A 15 10.97 -5.82 0.93
C ALA A 15 9.99 -5.76 2.12
N SER A 16 10.47 -5.34 3.30
CA SER A 16 9.62 -5.17 4.49
C SER A 16 9.08 -3.75 4.67
N ARG A 17 9.54 -2.81 3.83
CA ARG A 17 9.05 -1.42 3.84
C ARG A 17 7.54 -1.38 3.67
N LYS A 18 6.94 -0.39 4.30
CA LYS A 18 5.50 -0.14 4.30
C LYS A 18 5.20 1.09 3.45
N PHE A 19 4.01 1.09 2.87
CA PHE A 19 3.57 2.02 1.83
C PHE A 19 2.16 2.52 2.17
N GLU A 20 2.01 3.03 3.39
CA GLU A 20 0.75 3.56 3.93
C GLU A 20 -0.40 2.54 3.98
N THR A 21 -1.64 3.02 3.84
CA THR A 21 -2.88 2.25 3.96
C THR A 21 -2.81 0.93 3.19
N PHE A 22 -3.23 -0.15 3.86
CA PHE A 22 -3.21 -1.54 3.38
C PHE A 22 -1.84 -2.23 3.26
N SER A 23 -0.71 -1.53 3.43
CA SER A 23 0.63 -2.15 3.23
C SER A 23 1.04 -3.24 4.24
N TYR A 24 0.24 -3.46 5.29
CA TYR A 24 0.39 -4.59 6.21
C TYR A 24 -0.37 -5.84 5.78
N LEU A 25 -1.30 -5.70 4.83
CA LEU A 25 -2.03 -6.82 4.24
C LEU A 25 -1.20 -7.44 3.11
N PRO A 26 -1.52 -8.68 2.67
CA PRO A 26 -1.01 -9.20 1.40
C PRO A 26 -1.32 -8.26 0.24
N ALA A 27 -0.48 -8.28 -0.79
CA ALA A 27 -0.73 -7.52 -2.02
C ALA A 27 -2.12 -7.83 -2.57
N MET A 28 -2.85 -6.79 -2.96
CA MET A 28 -4.20 -6.96 -3.48
C MET A 28 -4.17 -7.68 -4.82
N THR A 29 -5.14 -8.58 -5.00
CA THR A 29 -5.47 -9.13 -6.31
C THR A 29 -6.23 -8.10 -7.16
N ASP A 30 -6.25 -8.27 -8.47
CA ASP A 30 -7.04 -7.42 -9.39
C ASP A 30 -8.51 -7.29 -8.98
N LYS A 31 -9.10 -8.38 -8.43
CA LYS A 31 -10.47 -8.36 -7.93
C LYS A 31 -10.62 -7.41 -6.75
N GLN A 32 -9.72 -7.49 -5.77
CA GLN A 32 -9.74 -6.62 -4.59
C GLN A 32 -9.48 -5.16 -4.96
N ILE A 33 -8.59 -4.90 -5.93
CA ILE A 33 -8.35 -3.55 -6.46
C ILE A 33 -9.65 -2.99 -7.06
N ARG A 34 -10.38 -3.78 -7.87
CA ARG A 34 -11.68 -3.36 -8.42
C ARG A 34 -12.71 -3.07 -7.35
N GLU A 35 -12.75 -3.85 -6.28
CA GLU A 35 -13.65 -3.60 -5.13
C GLU A 35 -13.33 -2.25 -4.45
N GLN A 36 -12.04 -1.89 -4.29
CA GLN A 36 -11.66 -0.57 -3.76
C GLN A 36 -12.04 0.58 -4.70
N VAL A 37 -11.81 0.42 -6.00
CA VAL A 37 -12.21 1.43 -7.00
C VAL A 37 -13.73 1.59 -7.03
N GLN A 38 -14.49 0.50 -6.97
CA GLN A 38 -15.95 0.55 -6.92
C GLN A 38 -16.43 1.31 -5.69
N TYR A 39 -15.84 1.05 -4.52
CA TYR A 39 -16.16 1.81 -3.31
C TYR A 39 -15.95 3.32 -3.49
N ILE A 40 -14.82 3.75 -4.08
CA ILE A 40 -14.54 5.17 -4.37
C ILE A 40 -15.66 5.77 -5.22
N VAL A 41 -16.07 5.07 -6.28
CA VAL A 41 -17.16 5.51 -7.18
C VAL A 41 -18.50 5.58 -6.45
N ASP A 42 -18.84 4.57 -5.65
CA ASP A 42 -20.11 4.50 -4.91
C ASP A 42 -20.22 5.62 -3.86
N GLN A 43 -19.09 6.08 -3.31
CA GLN A 43 -19.05 7.24 -2.41
C GLN A 43 -19.14 8.59 -3.16
N GLY A 44 -19.11 8.59 -4.50
CA GLY A 44 -19.09 9.81 -5.31
C GLY A 44 -17.74 10.52 -5.33
N TYR A 45 -16.64 9.82 -5.03
CA TYR A 45 -15.30 10.36 -5.09
C TYR A 45 -14.69 10.18 -6.49
N ASN A 46 -13.72 11.04 -6.84
CA ASN A 46 -13.00 10.94 -8.11
C ASN A 46 -11.72 10.10 -7.93
N PRO A 47 -11.61 8.92 -8.57
CA PRO A 47 -10.37 8.14 -8.51
C PRO A 47 -9.24 8.86 -9.24
N GLY A 48 -8.02 8.74 -8.72
CA GLY A 48 -6.79 9.24 -9.32
C GLY A 48 -5.70 8.17 -9.32
N VAL A 49 -4.76 8.27 -10.26
CA VAL A 49 -3.59 7.39 -10.36
C VAL A 49 -2.33 8.25 -10.35
N GLU A 50 -1.37 7.83 -9.54
CA GLU A 50 -0.08 8.51 -9.37
C GLU A 50 1.07 7.51 -9.33
N HIS A 51 2.26 7.95 -9.73
CA HIS A 51 3.48 7.14 -9.71
C HIS A 51 4.73 7.96 -9.38
N THR A 52 5.76 7.29 -8.85
CA THR A 52 7.07 7.88 -8.52
C THR A 52 8.16 6.81 -8.53
N GLU A 53 9.43 7.20 -8.58
CA GLU A 53 10.56 6.31 -8.31
C GLU A 53 10.57 5.85 -6.85
N VAL A 54 11.07 4.64 -6.57
CA VAL A 54 11.00 3.99 -5.25
C VAL A 54 11.71 4.80 -4.16
N GLU A 55 12.83 5.43 -4.49
CA GLU A 55 13.60 6.32 -3.63
C GLU A 55 12.81 7.57 -3.20
N ASN A 56 11.83 7.99 -4.01
CA ASN A 56 11.02 9.18 -3.81
C ASN A 56 9.64 8.86 -3.19
N ALA A 57 9.35 7.61 -2.83
CA ALA A 57 8.05 7.17 -2.32
C ALA A 57 7.57 7.87 -1.03
N THR A 58 8.44 8.62 -0.34
CA THR A 58 8.09 9.41 0.85
C THR A 58 7.88 10.90 0.54
N GLY A 59 7.98 11.30 -0.73
CA GLY A 59 7.73 12.66 -1.19
C GLY A 59 6.25 13.03 -1.14
N ASN A 60 5.98 14.34 -1.01
CA ASN A 60 4.61 14.85 -0.88
C ASN A 60 3.82 14.89 -2.19
N TYR A 61 4.50 14.86 -3.35
CA TYR A 61 3.88 14.97 -4.66
C TYR A 61 4.46 13.93 -5.60
N TRP A 62 3.58 13.17 -6.23
CA TRP A 62 3.92 12.18 -7.26
C TRP A 62 3.42 12.67 -8.63
N TYR A 63 3.86 11.99 -9.70
CA TYR A 63 3.42 12.30 -11.05
C TYR A 63 2.01 11.75 -11.26
N MET A 64 1.08 12.62 -11.67
CA MET A 64 -0.27 12.23 -12.07
C MET A 64 -0.22 11.58 -13.45
N TRP A 65 -0.93 10.45 -13.60
CA TRP A 65 -1.07 9.73 -14.87
C TRP A 65 -2.19 10.30 -15.75
#